data_AF-A0A3B0ZG33-F1
#
_entry.id   AF-A0A3B0ZG33-F1
#
_cell.length_a   1.000
_cell.length_b   1.000
_cell.length_c   1.000
_cell.angle_alpha   90.00
_cell.angle_beta   90.00
_cell.angle_gamma   90.00
#
_symmetry.space_group_name_H-M   'P 1'
#
loop_
_entity.id
_entity.type
_entity.pdbx_description
1 polymer ?
#
loop_
_entity_poly.entity_id
_entity_poly.type
_entity_poly.pdbx_seq_one_letter_code
_entity_poly.pdbx_strand_id
1 'polypeptide(L)' 'MRLPNFLYESYPVIYVIGGIIAMSTVESYLSFLSGLLLAMGGISILFMRRNYRMIKDQLAHLT' A
#
# COMPACT_ATOMS: atom_id res chain seq x y z
N MET A 1 9.69 18.19 5.26
CA MET A 1 8.45 18.51 4.54
C MET A 1 7.28 17.82 5.24
N ARG A 2 6.34 18.58 5.84
CA ARG A 2 5.11 18.02 6.42
C ARG A 2 4.14 17.74 5.26
N LEU A 3 4.29 16.60 4.59
CA LEU A 3 3.24 16.18 3.66
C LEU A 3 1.98 15.92 4.48
N PRO A 4 0.80 16.40 4.05
CA PRO A 4 -0.45 16.14 4.74
C PRO A 4 -0.65 14.62 4.82
N ASN A 5 -0.77 14.11 6.07
CA ASN A 5 -0.81 12.68 6.39
C ASN A 5 -1.83 11.90 5.55
N PHE A 6 -2.91 12.58 5.15
CA PHE A 6 -3.99 12.02 4.35
C PHE A 6 -3.55 11.51 2.98
N LEU A 7 -2.75 12.29 2.23
CA LEU A 7 -2.22 11.86 0.93
C LEU A 7 -1.23 10.71 1.09
N TYR A 8 -0.46 10.71 2.17
CA TYR A 8 0.48 9.62 2.47
C TYR A 8 -0.26 8.35 2.97
N GLU A 9 -1.44 8.49 3.55
CA GLU A 9 -2.29 7.39 4.01
C GLU A 9 -3.11 6.73 2.92
N SER A 10 -3.56 7.51 1.94
CA SER A 10 -4.38 6.99 0.84
C SER A 10 -3.56 6.32 -0.27
N TYR A 11 -2.27 6.66 -0.44
CA TYR A 11 -1.41 6.10 -1.49
C TYR A 11 -1.46 4.56 -1.57
N PRO A 12 -1.17 3.80 -0.50
CA PRO A 12 -1.14 2.32 -0.58
C PRO A 12 -2.51 1.73 -0.91
N VAL A 13 -3.58 2.37 -0.42
CA VAL A 13 -4.96 1.95 -0.62
C VAL A 13 -5.37 2.16 -2.09
N ILE A 14 -4.95 3.28 -2.69
CA ILE A 14 -5.18 3.55 -4.12
C ILE A 14 -4.48 2.51 -5.00
N TYR A 15 -3.27 2.07 -4.63
CA TYR A 15 -2.57 1.01 -5.37
C TYR A 15 -3.29 -0.34 -5.29
N VAL A 16 -3.81 -0.71 -4.12
CA VAL A 16 -4.58 -1.95 -3.95
C VAL A 16 -5.90 -1.90 -4.70
N ILE A 17 -6.67 -0.81 -4.56
CA ILE A 17 -7.96 -0.64 -5.23
C ILE A 17 -7.77 -0.57 -6.75
N GLY A 18 -6.77 0.17 -7.22
CA GLY A 18 -6.42 0.25 -8.64
C GLY A 18 -6.06 -1.12 -9.23
N GLY A 19 -5.33 -1.95 -8.47
CA GLY A 19 -5.01 -3.32 -8.88
C GLY A 19 -6.25 -4.19 -9.01
N ILE A 20 -7.15 -4.13 -8.03
CA ILE A 20 -8.42 -4.87 -8.04
C ILE A 20 -9.31 -4.43 -9.22
N ILE A 21 -9.43 -3.12 -9.44
CA ILE A 21 -10.20 -2.58 -10.57
C ILE A 21 -9.62 -3.08 -11.89
N ALA A 22 -8.30 -2.99 -12.08
CA ALA A 22 -7.64 -3.47 -13.28
C ALA A 22 -7.89 -4.97 -13.55
N MET A 23 -7.89 -5.80 -12.49
CA MET A 23 -8.21 -7.23 -12.59
C MET A 23 -9.67 -7.48 -12.94
N SER A 24 -10.60 -6.64 -12.48
CA SER A 24 -12.04 -6.79 -12.73
C SER A 24 -12.53 -6.19 -14.04
N THR A 25 -11.87 -5.15 -14.57
CA THR A 25 -12.35 -4.43 -15.77
C THR A 25 -11.82 -4.97 -17.08
N VAL A 26 -10.73 -5.74 -17.06
CA VAL A 26 -10.06 -6.21 -18.28
C VAL A 26 -9.93 -7.73 -18.26
N GLU A 27 -10.63 -8.39 -19.19
CA GLU A 27 -10.57 -9.84 -19.41
C GLU A 27 -9.28 -10.23 -20.15
N SER A 28 -8.13 -9.91 -19.58
CA SER A 28 -6.82 -10.30 -20.10
C SER A 28 -5.95 -10.87 -19.01
N TYR A 29 -5.27 -11.98 -19.33
CA TYR A 29 -4.28 -12.61 -18.44
C TYR A 29 -3.19 -11.63 -17.99
N LEU A 30 -2.81 -10.69 -18.86
CA LEU A 30 -1.85 -9.63 -18.56
C LEU A 30 -2.41 -8.60 -17.57
N SER A 31 -3.71 -8.32 -17.62
CA SER A 31 -4.36 -7.44 -16.64
C SER A 31 -4.42 -8.08 -15.26
N PHE A 32 -4.67 -9.39 -15.22
CA PHE A 32 -4.64 -10.14 -13.97
C PHE A 32 -3.25 -10.11 -13.33
N LEU A 33 -2.20 -10.37 -14.11
CA LEU A 33 -0.81 -10.36 -13.61
C LEU A 33 -0.37 -8.96 -13.14
N SER A 34 -0.68 -7.92 -13.92
CA SER A 34 -0.31 -6.54 -13.58
C SER A 34 -1.09 -6.02 -12.37
N GLY A 35 -2.39 -6.31 -12.28
CA GLY A 35 -3.20 -5.94 -11.12
C GLY A 35 -2.78 -6.70 -9.85
N LEU A 36 -2.38 -7.96 -9.96
CA LEU A 36 -1.82 -8.73 -8.85
C LEU A 36 -0.48 -8.15 -8.35
N LEU A 37 0.43 -7.79 -9.27
CA LEU A 37 1.67 -7.11 -8.93
C LEU A 37 1.41 -5.75 -8.25
N LEU A 38 0.43 -5.00 -8.74
CA LEU A 38 0.06 -3.70 -8.17
C LEU A 38 -0.53 -3.84 -6.76
N ALA A 39 -1.40 -4.83 -6.57
CA ALA A 39 -1.99 -5.16 -5.26
C ALA A 39 -0.92 -5.63 -4.25
N MET A 40 -0.01 -6.52 -4.67
CA MET A 40 1.12 -6.95 -3.84
C MET A 40 2.03 -5.78 -3.46
N GLY A 41 2.30 -4.86 -4.40
CA GLY A 41 3.04 -3.64 -4.13
C GLY A 41 2.37 -2.78 -3.05
N GLY A 42 1.05 -2.56 -3.18
CA GLY A 42 0.26 -1.83 -2.18
C GLY A 42 0.26 -2.48 -0.79
N ILE A 43 0.16 -3.82 -0.74
CA ILE A 43 0.21 -4.60 0.51
C ILE A 43 1.59 -4.51 1.17
N SER A 44 2.67 -4.63 0.41
CA SER A 44 4.05 -4.49 0.92
C SER A 44 4.29 -3.13 1.54
N ILE A 45 3.78 -2.06 0.91
CA ILE A 45 3.87 -0.70 1.46
C ILE A 45 3.06 -0.58 2.76
N LEU A 46 1.85 -1.16 2.82
CA LEU A 46 1.04 -1.22 4.04
C LEU A 46 1.79 -1.94 5.18
N PHE A 47 2.40 -3.08 4.90
CA PHE A 47 3.17 -3.85 5.89
C PHE A 47 4.39 -3.08 6.38
N MET A 48 5.18 -2.51 5.47
CA MET A 48 6.35 -1.72 5.83
C MET A 48 5.98 -0.53 6.70
N ARG A 49 4.84 0.11 6.41
CA ARG A 49 4.32 1.24 7.17
C ARG A 49 3.81 0.83 8.56
N ARG A 50 3.17 -0.34 8.68
CA ARG A 50 2.76 -0.91 9.97
C ARG A 50 3.97 -1.23 10.83
N ASN A 51 5.01 -1.81 10.24
CA ASN A 51 6.28 -2.08 10.93
C ASN A 51 6.97 -0.79 11.39
N TYR A 52 6.98 0.24 10.56
CA TYR A 52 7.62 1.52 10.90
C TYR A 52 6.93 2.21 12.08
N ARG A 53 5.59 2.15 12.17
CA ARG A 53 4.83 2.66 13.32
C ARG A 53 5.15 1.85 14.59
N MET A 54 5.14 0.52 14.50
CA MET A 54 5.48 -0.37 15.63
C MET A 54 6.89 -0.11 16.17
N ILE A 55 7.89 0.03 15.30
CA ILE A 55 9.28 0.30 15.69
C ILE A 55 9.38 1.68 16.35
N LYS A 56 8.70 2.69 15.80
CA LYS A 56 8.68 4.04 16.37
C LYS A 56 8.06 4.06 17.78
N ASP A 57 6.96 3.34 17.99
CA ASP A 57 6.30 3.25 19.29
C ASP A 57 7.17 2.50 20.30
N GLN A 58 7.83 1.41 19.91
CA GLN A 58 8.80 0.69 20.74
C GLN A 58 9.98 1.57 21.17
N LEU A 59 10.51 2.38 20.24
CA LEU A 59 11.63 3.28 20.53
C LEU A 59 11.22 4.40 21.52
N ALA A 60 9.99 4.91 21.42
CA ALA A 60 9.46 5.93 22.32
C ALA A 60 9.25 5.44 23.77
N HIS A 61 9.06 4.13 23.97
CA HIS A 61 8.97 3.54 25.32
C HIS A 61 10.35 3.34 25.99
N LEU A 62 11.45 3.46 25.25
CA LEU A 62 12.82 3.24 25.73
C LEU A 62 13.57 4.54 26.09
N THR A 63 13.01 5.71 25.76
CA THR A 63 13.59 7.05 26.00
C THR A 63 12.77 7.83 27.02
#